data_AF-A0A958VDX3-F1
#
_entry.id   AF-A0A958VDX3-F1
#
_cell.length_a   1.000
_cell.length_b   1.000
_cell.length_c   1.000
_cell.angle_alpha   90.00
_cell.angle_beta   90.00
_cell.angle_gamma   90.00
#
_symmetry.space_group_name_H-M   'P 1'
#
loop_
_entity.id
_entity.type
_entity.pdbx_description
1 polymer ?
#
loop_
_entity_poly.entity_id
_entity_poly.type
_entity_poly.pdbx_seq_one_letter_code
_entity_poly.pdbx_strand_id
1 'polypeptide(L)'
;MKTIKLLFLIPILGLASSLFAASITITGTVTDFGSPKSGVQVIWTDSSTMNSDTAMTNSSGMYSITLNTGSATQGMAFGYIIDCNSKSVYSDFFYNPSSSTYSRKDFVYCTNLFPYNSTVSGTISNIGSGSVTVYADTLGGQFSNWSQNVTSSSNSYSFTIGTWASPQDVWVYIVDCKNDTIMKKVIVTLSSPNRTNVNFNYCSNTPPSLSTVSGTVHTGVNVASNAVVLLIKNDSNILSVVDTAQFQAGRYSVTIPDSSMTYMVKAVLLSGDPYYASFLPTYSDSALNWSNAYVIPASNNTTFTRDIHMVAGTNPGGPGFIGGNVGLGANKTSAVGDPVSGILVMALQNNKPVAYSHSDAQGNFKIENLAYGTYTVYAEVLGKATSTVDVTLSVEAPNTDAVKVAVNSSGVTTWLETTGIESYEMFAAIKAFPNPVNDLMTVQFGEELNVATLSIIDITGKVIAEQHVENSFESTLSFENLESGSYLIKIETPAKTGVIRVVKQ
;
A
#
# COMPACT_ATOMS: atom_id res chain seq x y z
N MET A 1 2.79 -92.48 -6.11
CA MET A 1 1.63 -91.61 -5.81
C MET A 1 2.04 -90.17 -6.08
N LYS A 2 1.32 -89.48 -6.96
CA LYS A 2 1.78 -88.26 -7.65
C LYS A 2 1.49 -86.99 -6.84
N THR A 3 2.48 -86.10 -6.83
CA THR A 3 2.56 -84.79 -6.18
C THR A 3 1.48 -83.83 -6.70
N ILE A 4 0.68 -83.24 -5.81
CA ILE A 4 -0.27 -82.15 -6.14
C ILE A 4 0.38 -80.83 -5.71
N LYS A 5 0.70 -79.98 -6.69
CA LYS A 5 1.00 -78.55 -6.48
C LYS A 5 -0.32 -77.81 -6.30
N LEU A 6 -0.52 -77.18 -5.15
CA LEU A 6 -1.64 -76.28 -4.90
C LEU A 6 -1.17 -74.84 -5.18
N LEU A 7 -1.67 -74.25 -6.26
CA LEU A 7 -1.44 -72.86 -6.64
C LEU A 7 -2.56 -72.01 -5.98
N PHE A 8 -2.23 -71.21 -4.96
CA PHE A 8 -3.16 -70.23 -4.40
C PHE A 8 -3.11 -68.96 -5.28
N LEU A 9 -4.21 -68.69 -6.00
CA LEU A 9 -4.48 -67.38 -6.60
C LEU A 9 -4.84 -66.39 -5.47
N ILE A 10 -4.06 -65.32 -5.36
CA ILE A 10 -4.41 -64.12 -4.58
C ILE A 10 -5.30 -63.25 -5.47
N PRO A 11 -6.52 -62.85 -5.03
CA PRO A 11 -7.27 -61.84 -5.76
C PRO A 11 -6.63 -60.48 -5.52
N ILE A 12 -6.06 -59.90 -6.58
CA ILE A 12 -5.64 -58.50 -6.63
C ILE A 12 -6.91 -57.66 -6.55
N LEU A 13 -7.19 -57.10 -5.38
CA LEU A 13 -8.18 -56.04 -5.22
C LEU A 13 -7.57 -54.77 -5.80
N GLY A 14 -7.83 -54.52 -7.09
CA GLY A 14 -7.51 -53.26 -7.72
C GLY A 14 -8.32 -52.15 -7.07
N LEU A 15 -7.69 -51.39 -6.17
CA LEU A 15 -8.13 -50.06 -5.78
C LEU A 15 -8.06 -49.18 -7.02
N ALA A 16 -9.14 -49.16 -7.81
CA ALA A 16 -9.40 -48.06 -8.71
C ALA A 16 -9.72 -46.84 -7.84
N SER A 17 -8.70 -46.08 -7.44
CA SER A 17 -8.91 -44.70 -7.02
C SER A 17 -9.33 -43.93 -8.27
N SER A 18 -10.64 -43.79 -8.47
CA SER A 18 -11.15 -42.75 -9.35
C SER A 18 -10.81 -41.42 -8.69
N LEU A 19 -9.65 -40.86 -9.07
CA LEU A 19 -9.35 -39.45 -8.85
C LEU A 19 -10.45 -38.66 -9.56
N PHE A 20 -11.48 -38.22 -8.83
CA PHE A 20 -12.44 -37.28 -9.37
C PHE A 20 -11.68 -35.99 -9.65
N ALA A 21 -11.58 -35.61 -10.91
CA ALA A 21 -11.11 -34.28 -11.28
C ALA A 21 -12.07 -33.25 -10.66
N ALA A 22 -11.54 -32.35 -9.84
CA ALA A 22 -12.28 -31.19 -9.39
C ALA A 22 -12.51 -30.28 -10.61
N SER A 23 -13.72 -29.73 -10.70
CA SER A 23 -14.06 -28.74 -11.72
C SER A 23 -14.83 -27.60 -11.08
N ILE A 24 -14.63 -26.40 -11.62
CA ILE A 24 -15.36 -25.21 -11.22
C ILE A 24 -16.13 -24.67 -12.43
N THR A 25 -17.33 -24.16 -12.18
CA THR A 25 -18.16 -23.52 -13.19
C THR A 25 -17.97 -22.00 -13.11
N ILE A 26 -17.63 -21.38 -14.23
CA ILE A 26 -17.39 -19.94 -14.36
C ILE A 26 -18.44 -19.36 -15.30
N THR A 27 -19.19 -18.36 -14.82
CA THR A 27 -20.26 -17.70 -15.59
C THR A 27 -20.10 -16.19 -15.57
N GLY A 28 -20.50 -15.56 -16.67
CA GLY A 28 -20.44 -14.12 -16.83
C GLY A 28 -21.11 -13.67 -18.11
N THR A 29 -21.02 -12.38 -18.37
CA THR A 29 -21.55 -11.73 -19.57
C THR A 29 -20.45 -11.01 -20.32
N VAL A 30 -20.58 -10.95 -21.64
CA VAL A 30 -19.80 -10.03 -22.47
C VAL A 30 -20.74 -9.00 -23.05
N THR A 31 -20.40 -7.73 -22.84
CA THR A 31 -21.17 -6.60 -23.37
C THR A 31 -20.35 -5.80 -24.38
N ASP A 32 -21.03 -5.26 -25.38
CA ASP A 32 -20.50 -4.37 -26.40
C ASP A 32 -21.30 -3.06 -26.32
N PHE A 33 -20.64 -1.97 -25.92
CA PHE A 33 -21.28 -0.69 -25.58
C PHE A 33 -22.47 -0.83 -24.60
N GLY A 34 -22.34 -1.70 -23.59
CA GLY A 34 -23.38 -1.95 -22.59
C GLY A 34 -24.56 -2.80 -23.06
N SER A 35 -24.58 -3.22 -24.33
CA SER A 35 -25.55 -4.19 -24.86
C SER A 35 -24.94 -5.60 -24.88
N PRO A 36 -25.74 -6.68 -24.73
CA PRO A 36 -25.20 -8.03 -24.77
C PRO A 36 -24.53 -8.38 -26.11
N LYS A 37 -23.35 -9.01 -26.05
CA LYS A 37 -22.58 -9.39 -27.24
C LYS A 37 -22.48 -10.90 -27.40
N SER A 38 -23.12 -11.41 -28.45
CA SER A 38 -23.05 -12.82 -28.86
C SER A 38 -21.79 -13.14 -29.65
N GLY A 39 -21.36 -14.40 -29.60
CA GLY A 39 -20.30 -14.92 -30.45
C GLY A 39 -18.89 -14.48 -30.08
N VAL A 40 -18.66 -14.05 -28.82
CA VAL A 40 -17.32 -13.75 -28.30
C VAL A 40 -16.76 -14.99 -27.65
N GLN A 41 -15.52 -15.34 -28.01
CA GLN A 41 -14.79 -16.42 -27.36
C GLN A 41 -14.24 -15.96 -26.02
N VAL A 42 -14.58 -16.68 -24.97
CA VAL A 42 -14.04 -16.49 -23.62
C VAL A 42 -13.18 -17.70 -23.28
N ILE A 43 -12.00 -17.47 -22.73
CA ILE A 43 -11.05 -18.52 -22.34
C ILE A 43 -10.74 -18.34 -20.86
N TRP A 44 -10.74 -19.43 -20.09
CA TRP A 44 -10.26 -19.46 -18.71
C TRP A 44 -9.19 -20.54 -18.54
N THR A 45 -8.16 -20.24 -17.77
CA THR A 45 -7.02 -21.10 -17.49
C THR A 45 -6.80 -21.18 -15.98
N ASP A 46 -6.62 -22.40 -15.47
CA ASP A 46 -6.23 -22.62 -14.08
C ASP A 46 -4.72 -22.44 -13.92
N SER A 47 -4.30 -21.65 -12.92
CA SER A 47 -2.89 -21.34 -12.68
C SER A 47 -2.06 -22.53 -12.24
N SER A 48 -2.69 -23.51 -11.58
CA SER A 48 -2.00 -24.62 -10.92
C SER A 48 -1.75 -25.78 -11.89
N THR A 49 -2.74 -26.11 -12.70
CA THR A 49 -2.71 -27.21 -13.66
C THR A 49 -2.42 -26.76 -15.09
N MET A 50 -2.52 -25.46 -15.37
CA MET A 50 -2.47 -24.87 -16.71
C MET A 50 -3.56 -25.39 -17.65
N ASN A 51 -4.57 -26.10 -17.12
CA ASN A 51 -5.73 -26.52 -17.89
C ASN A 51 -6.53 -25.29 -18.32
N SER A 52 -7.02 -25.31 -19.55
CA SER A 52 -7.85 -24.23 -20.08
C SER A 52 -9.13 -24.77 -20.69
N ASP A 53 -10.21 -24.00 -20.59
CA ASP A 53 -11.47 -24.28 -21.25
C ASP A 53 -12.05 -22.99 -21.87
N THR A 54 -12.91 -23.13 -22.87
CA THR A 54 -13.43 -22.02 -23.66
C THR A 54 -14.91 -22.15 -23.97
N ALA A 55 -15.61 -21.02 -24.01
CA ALA A 55 -17.01 -20.95 -24.43
C ALA A 55 -17.25 -19.73 -25.31
N MET A 56 -18.29 -19.83 -26.15
CA MET A 56 -18.82 -18.70 -26.92
C MET A 56 -19.99 -18.08 -26.17
N THR A 57 -20.10 -16.75 -26.19
CA THR A 57 -21.28 -16.08 -25.65
C THR A 57 -22.53 -16.32 -26.49
N ASN A 58 -23.67 -16.48 -25.82
CA ASN A 58 -24.97 -16.64 -26.48
C ASN A 58 -25.60 -15.30 -26.91
N SER A 59 -26.82 -15.35 -27.46
CA SER A 59 -27.57 -14.16 -27.91
C SER A 59 -27.84 -13.12 -26.80
N SER A 60 -27.82 -13.54 -25.54
CA SER A 60 -27.95 -12.68 -24.35
C SER A 60 -26.59 -12.29 -23.77
N GLY A 61 -25.49 -12.49 -24.50
CA GLY A 61 -24.13 -12.16 -24.08
C GLY A 61 -23.57 -13.05 -22.97
N MET A 62 -24.28 -14.08 -22.53
CA MET A 62 -23.85 -14.93 -21.41
C MET A 62 -22.91 -16.03 -21.88
N TYR A 63 -21.93 -16.39 -21.04
CA TYR A 63 -21.10 -17.57 -21.19
C TYR A 63 -21.09 -18.42 -19.91
N SER A 64 -20.81 -19.71 -20.06
CA SER A 64 -20.61 -20.67 -18.97
C SER A 64 -19.50 -21.64 -19.35
N ILE A 65 -18.48 -21.77 -18.50
CA ILE A 65 -17.29 -22.61 -18.71
C ILE A 65 -17.13 -23.56 -17.52
N THR A 66 -16.75 -24.81 -17.77
CA THR A 66 -16.48 -25.80 -16.71
C THR A 66 -14.99 -26.11 -16.73
N LEU A 67 -14.24 -25.36 -15.93
CA LEU A 67 -12.79 -25.46 -15.88
C LEU A 67 -12.36 -26.63 -15.01
N ASN A 68 -11.57 -27.55 -15.59
CA ASN A 68 -11.00 -28.68 -14.86
C ASN A 68 -9.76 -28.24 -14.08
N THR A 69 -9.81 -28.30 -12.75
CA THR A 69 -8.72 -27.90 -11.84
C THR A 69 -7.86 -29.09 -11.39
N GLY A 70 -8.01 -30.26 -12.03
CA GLY A 70 -7.28 -31.47 -11.69
C GLY A 70 -7.60 -31.95 -10.27
N SER A 71 -6.57 -32.11 -9.44
CA SER A 71 -6.73 -32.40 -8.01
C SER A 71 -6.74 -31.13 -7.14
N ALA A 72 -6.58 -29.94 -7.72
CA ALA A 72 -6.55 -28.69 -6.98
C ALA A 72 -7.97 -28.31 -6.53
N THR A 73 -8.15 -28.17 -5.23
CA THR A 73 -9.40 -27.72 -4.60
C THR A 73 -9.41 -26.21 -4.31
N GLN A 74 -8.26 -25.54 -4.50
CA GLN A 74 -8.10 -24.09 -4.44
C GLN A 74 -6.98 -23.61 -5.36
N GLY A 75 -7.09 -22.40 -5.89
CA GLY A 75 -6.12 -21.83 -6.83
C GLY A 75 -6.57 -20.52 -7.44
N MET A 76 -5.83 -20.02 -8.44
CA MET A 76 -6.23 -18.87 -9.24
C MET A 76 -6.71 -19.32 -10.62
N ALA A 77 -7.76 -18.69 -11.13
CA ALA A 77 -8.18 -18.81 -12.51
C ALA A 77 -7.95 -17.47 -13.23
N PHE A 78 -7.36 -17.51 -14.42
CA PHE A 78 -7.14 -16.37 -15.30
C PHE A 78 -8.02 -16.49 -16.53
N GLY A 79 -8.73 -15.44 -16.89
CA GLY A 79 -9.62 -15.43 -18.05
C GLY A 79 -9.30 -14.27 -18.99
N TYR A 80 -9.55 -14.47 -20.28
CA TYR A 80 -9.47 -13.38 -21.25
C TYR A 80 -10.43 -13.54 -22.43
N ILE A 81 -10.67 -12.41 -23.11
CA ILE A 81 -11.30 -12.33 -24.43
C ILE A 81 -10.38 -11.56 -25.39
N ILE A 82 -10.61 -11.68 -26.70
CA ILE A 82 -10.08 -10.75 -27.69
C ILE A 82 -11.16 -9.70 -27.99
N ASP A 83 -10.83 -8.43 -27.77
CA ASP A 83 -11.71 -7.29 -27.97
C ASP A 83 -11.87 -6.94 -29.47
N CYS A 84 -12.74 -5.98 -29.77
CA CYS A 84 -12.97 -5.54 -31.15
C CYS A 84 -11.76 -4.87 -31.85
N ASN A 85 -10.70 -4.55 -31.11
CA ASN A 85 -9.44 -4.03 -31.64
C ASN A 85 -8.34 -5.10 -31.71
N SER A 86 -8.71 -6.39 -31.60
CA SER A 86 -7.80 -7.53 -31.60
C SER A 86 -6.81 -7.53 -30.42
N LYS A 87 -7.17 -6.93 -29.28
CA LYS A 87 -6.38 -6.92 -28.04
C LYS A 87 -6.99 -7.82 -26.98
N SER A 88 -6.13 -8.42 -26.16
CA SER A 88 -6.57 -9.26 -25.04
C SER A 88 -7.07 -8.41 -23.87
N VAL A 89 -8.24 -8.74 -23.34
CA VAL A 89 -8.81 -8.15 -22.12
C VAL A 89 -8.88 -9.23 -21.05
N TYR A 90 -8.27 -8.98 -19.90
CA TYR A 90 -8.02 -10.00 -18.86
C TYR A 90 -8.93 -9.84 -17.64
N SER A 91 -9.14 -10.94 -16.92
CA SER A 91 -9.82 -11.04 -15.62
C SER A 91 -9.20 -12.19 -14.81
N ASP A 92 -9.29 -12.14 -13.49
CA ASP A 92 -8.79 -13.20 -12.61
C ASP A 92 -9.63 -13.34 -11.33
N PHE A 93 -9.52 -14.49 -10.67
CA PHE A 93 -10.04 -14.69 -9.31
C PHE A 93 -9.45 -15.92 -8.61
N PHE A 94 -9.58 -15.94 -7.29
CA PHE A 94 -9.27 -17.11 -6.46
C PHE A 94 -10.49 -18.02 -6.28
N TYR A 95 -10.33 -19.32 -6.55
CA TYR A 95 -11.30 -20.34 -6.20
C TYR A 95 -10.84 -21.16 -4.99
N ASN A 96 -11.79 -21.67 -4.22
CA ASN A 96 -11.54 -22.42 -2.99
C ASN A 96 -12.55 -23.56 -2.84
N PRO A 97 -12.36 -24.48 -1.86
CA PRO A 97 -13.18 -25.69 -1.75
C PRO A 97 -14.63 -25.42 -1.33
N SER A 98 -14.95 -24.21 -0.86
CA SER A 98 -16.30 -23.85 -0.38
C SER A 98 -17.26 -23.48 -1.52
N SER A 99 -16.76 -23.25 -2.74
CA SER A 99 -17.60 -22.95 -3.89
C SER A 99 -17.10 -23.62 -5.17
N SER A 100 -18.01 -24.30 -5.86
CA SER A 100 -17.79 -24.86 -7.19
C SER A 100 -18.30 -23.96 -8.32
N THR A 101 -18.95 -22.82 -8.02
CA THR A 101 -19.53 -21.92 -9.02
C THR A 101 -19.14 -20.47 -8.76
N TYR A 102 -18.67 -19.80 -9.80
CA TYR A 102 -18.23 -18.41 -9.79
C TYR A 102 -18.96 -17.64 -10.88
N SER A 103 -19.79 -16.68 -10.48
CA SER A 103 -20.62 -15.88 -11.40
C SER A 103 -20.16 -14.43 -11.47
N ARG A 104 -20.73 -13.66 -12.40
CA ARG A 104 -20.42 -12.24 -12.66
C ARG A 104 -18.96 -12.00 -13.05
N LYS A 105 -18.40 -12.93 -13.82
CA LYS A 105 -17.09 -12.75 -14.45
C LYS A 105 -17.28 -12.05 -15.79
N ASP A 106 -17.63 -10.78 -15.74
CA ASP A 106 -18.05 -10.04 -16.92
C ASP A 106 -16.87 -9.46 -17.69
N PHE A 107 -16.97 -9.42 -19.03
CA PHE A 107 -16.03 -8.75 -19.92
C PHE A 107 -16.72 -7.68 -20.75
N VAL A 108 -15.93 -6.71 -21.22
CA VAL A 108 -16.39 -5.65 -22.13
C VAL A 108 -15.68 -5.84 -23.46
N TYR A 109 -16.42 -6.19 -24.52
CA TYR A 109 -15.92 -6.49 -25.86
C TYR A 109 -15.40 -5.25 -26.60
N CYS A 110 -16.01 -4.10 -26.35
CA CYS A 110 -15.51 -2.80 -26.78
C CYS A 110 -15.65 -1.80 -25.64
N THR A 111 -14.54 -1.17 -25.25
CA THR A 111 -14.56 0.06 -24.45
C THR A 111 -14.61 1.26 -25.39
N ASN A 112 -15.21 2.38 -24.95
CA ASN A 112 -15.46 3.58 -25.79
C ASN A 112 -14.28 3.92 -26.72
N LEU A 113 -14.51 3.84 -28.04
CA LEU A 113 -13.81 4.64 -29.04
C LEU A 113 -14.86 5.37 -29.90
N PHE A 114 -15.54 6.35 -29.30
CA PHE A 114 -16.12 7.45 -30.07
C PHE A 114 -15.38 8.73 -29.66
N PRO A 115 -14.79 9.49 -30.61
CA PRO A 115 -14.22 10.79 -30.29
C PRO A 115 -15.33 11.71 -29.83
N TYR A 116 -15.35 12.06 -28.55
CA TYR A 116 -16.05 13.27 -28.11
C TYR A 116 -15.16 14.45 -28.44
N ASN A 117 -15.75 15.48 -29.02
CA ASN A 117 -15.03 16.70 -29.36
C ASN A 117 -15.05 17.63 -28.14
N SER A 118 -13.89 17.82 -27.51
CA SER A 118 -13.68 18.84 -26.48
C SER A 118 -13.02 20.06 -27.09
N THR A 119 -13.43 21.25 -26.68
CA THR A 119 -12.81 22.50 -27.16
C THR A 119 -11.76 22.99 -26.17
N VAL A 120 -10.51 23.03 -26.63
CA VAL A 120 -9.43 23.73 -25.91
C VAL A 120 -9.20 25.05 -26.62
N SER A 121 -9.34 26.16 -25.91
CA SER A 121 -9.22 27.49 -26.51
C SER A 121 -8.41 28.40 -25.58
N GLY A 122 -7.95 29.53 -26.08
CA GLY A 122 -7.32 30.53 -25.24
C GLY A 122 -6.79 31.71 -26.00
N THR A 123 -6.08 32.57 -25.30
CA THR A 123 -5.48 33.79 -25.85
C THR A 123 -3.96 33.77 -25.72
N ILE A 124 -3.28 34.48 -26.62
CA ILE A 124 -1.86 34.74 -26.56
C ILE A 124 -1.64 36.24 -26.48
N SER A 125 -0.96 36.66 -25.42
CA SER A 125 -0.56 38.05 -25.20
C SER A 125 0.86 38.31 -25.74
N ASN A 126 1.18 39.58 -26.03
CA ASN A 126 2.52 40.05 -26.42
C ASN A 126 3.13 39.41 -27.67
N ILE A 127 2.33 39.09 -28.69
CA ILE A 127 2.81 38.54 -29.99
C ILE A 127 3.68 39.54 -30.78
N GLY A 128 3.53 40.86 -30.55
CA GLY A 128 4.20 41.89 -31.34
C GLY A 128 3.64 41.98 -32.76
N SER A 129 4.49 42.21 -33.78
CA SER A 129 4.10 42.26 -35.20
C SER A 129 4.13 40.90 -35.90
N GLY A 130 4.40 39.80 -35.17
CA GLY A 130 4.57 38.46 -35.72
C GLY A 130 3.34 37.55 -35.62
N SER A 131 3.60 36.25 -35.78
CA SER A 131 2.64 35.17 -35.55
C SER A 131 3.27 34.08 -34.70
N VAL A 132 2.45 33.39 -33.91
CA VAL A 132 2.87 32.29 -33.03
C VAL A 132 2.03 31.07 -33.35
N THR A 133 2.67 29.92 -33.51
CA THR A 133 1.96 28.64 -33.62
C THR A 133 1.68 28.09 -32.24
N VAL A 134 0.41 27.79 -31.96
CA VAL A 134 0.01 26.96 -30.83
C VAL A 134 -0.11 25.54 -31.30
N TYR A 135 0.43 24.62 -30.52
CA TYR A 135 0.35 23.18 -30.73
C TYR A 135 -0.42 22.52 -29.61
N ALA A 136 -1.08 21.41 -29.92
CA ALA A 136 -1.67 20.55 -28.91
C ALA A 136 -1.55 19.07 -29.27
N ASP A 137 -1.46 18.24 -28.23
CA ASP A 137 -1.40 16.78 -28.35
C ASP A 137 -1.84 16.06 -27.07
N THR A 138 -1.86 14.73 -27.15
CA THR A 138 -2.27 13.82 -26.07
C THR A 138 -1.15 12.85 -25.69
N LEU A 139 0.11 13.16 -26.04
CA LEU A 139 1.30 12.32 -25.89
C LEU A 139 2.47 13.08 -25.22
N GLY A 140 2.20 14.16 -24.47
CA GLY A 140 3.22 14.82 -23.66
C GLY A 140 4.10 15.82 -24.40
N GLY A 141 3.61 16.54 -25.41
CA GLY A 141 4.42 17.52 -26.15
C GLY A 141 5.33 16.90 -27.21
N GLN A 142 5.21 15.59 -27.47
CA GLN A 142 6.10 14.83 -28.36
C GLN A 142 5.66 14.85 -29.84
N PHE A 143 4.38 15.11 -30.09
CA PHE A 143 3.79 15.16 -31.43
C PHE A 143 2.91 16.40 -31.55
N SER A 144 2.71 16.95 -32.74
CA SER A 144 1.72 18.01 -32.95
C SER A 144 0.52 17.47 -33.73
N ASN A 145 -0.50 17.03 -32.99
CA ASN A 145 -1.73 16.51 -33.60
C ASN A 145 -2.67 17.65 -34.04
N TRP A 146 -2.62 18.77 -33.32
CA TRP A 146 -3.34 19.99 -33.66
C TRP A 146 -2.39 21.19 -33.63
N SER A 147 -2.56 22.11 -34.57
CA SER A 147 -1.85 23.38 -34.55
C SER A 147 -2.66 24.52 -35.15
N GLN A 148 -2.43 25.74 -34.66
CA GLN A 148 -3.06 26.95 -35.17
C GLN A 148 -2.07 28.11 -35.09
N ASN A 149 -1.93 28.85 -36.19
CA ASN A 149 -1.21 30.12 -36.21
C ASN A 149 -2.08 31.24 -35.66
N VAL A 150 -1.53 32.02 -34.72
CA VAL A 150 -2.19 33.14 -34.06
C VAL A 150 -1.40 34.41 -34.33
N THR A 151 -2.08 35.47 -34.75
CA THR A 151 -1.48 36.79 -35.01
C THR A 151 -1.85 37.75 -33.89
N SER A 152 -1.17 38.89 -33.82
CA SER A 152 -1.51 39.95 -32.86
C SER A 152 -2.90 40.57 -33.06
N SER A 153 -3.48 40.45 -34.27
CA SER A 153 -4.84 40.89 -34.57
C SER A 153 -5.93 39.89 -34.13
N SER A 154 -5.65 38.58 -34.13
CA SER A 154 -6.61 37.56 -33.69
C SER A 154 -6.49 37.23 -32.22
N ASN A 155 -5.27 37.25 -31.67
CA ASN A 155 -4.85 36.99 -30.29
C ASN A 155 -5.40 35.73 -29.60
N SER A 156 -6.12 34.88 -30.33
CA SER A 156 -6.87 33.75 -29.78
C SER A 156 -6.76 32.51 -30.68
N TYR A 157 -6.91 31.34 -30.05
CA TYR A 157 -6.90 30.04 -30.71
C TYR A 157 -7.99 29.13 -30.13
N SER A 158 -8.39 28.13 -30.91
CA SER A 158 -9.39 27.15 -30.51
C SER A 158 -9.20 25.85 -31.29
N PHE A 159 -8.97 24.76 -30.56
CA PHE A 159 -8.89 23.40 -31.07
C PHE A 159 -10.13 22.62 -30.70
N THR A 160 -10.57 21.78 -31.64
CA THR A 160 -11.50 20.70 -31.35
C THR A 160 -10.68 19.42 -31.24
N ILE A 161 -10.57 18.90 -30.02
CA ILE A 161 -9.75 17.74 -29.68
C ILE A 161 -10.67 16.54 -29.55
N GLY A 162 -10.40 15.50 -30.35
CA GLY A 162 -11.04 14.21 -30.19
C GLY A 162 -10.52 13.54 -28.92
N THR A 163 -11.43 13.23 -28.00
CA THR A 163 -11.08 12.55 -26.75
C THR A 163 -11.42 11.07 -26.84
N TRP A 164 -10.46 10.23 -26.48
CA TRP A 164 -10.52 8.77 -26.53
C TRP A 164 -10.62 8.15 -25.13
N ALA A 165 -10.45 8.96 -24.09
CA ALA A 165 -10.56 8.60 -22.67
C ALA A 165 -11.16 9.79 -21.88
N SER A 166 -11.67 9.53 -20.68
CA SER A 166 -12.08 10.59 -19.75
C SER A 166 -11.87 10.16 -18.30
N PRO A 167 -11.10 10.93 -17.51
CA PRO A 167 -10.37 12.15 -17.90
C PRO A 167 -9.26 11.85 -18.92
N GLN A 168 -8.97 12.80 -19.81
CA GLN A 168 -7.84 12.73 -20.73
C GLN A 168 -6.95 13.95 -20.58
N ASP A 169 -5.65 13.69 -20.59
CA ASP A 169 -4.62 14.71 -20.57
C ASP A 169 -4.39 15.26 -21.98
N VAL A 170 -4.38 16.58 -22.08
CA VAL A 170 -4.00 17.34 -23.28
C VAL A 170 -2.87 18.27 -22.92
N TRP A 171 -1.80 18.25 -23.70
CA TRP A 171 -0.70 19.19 -23.60
C TRP A 171 -0.86 20.25 -24.68
N VAL A 172 -0.81 21.51 -24.29
CA VAL A 172 -0.84 22.66 -25.20
C VAL A 172 0.46 23.42 -25.03
N TYR A 173 1.11 23.78 -26.13
CA TYR A 173 2.40 24.45 -26.06
C TYR A 173 2.61 25.47 -27.19
N ILE A 174 3.48 26.44 -26.93
CA ILE A 174 4.01 27.40 -27.90
C ILE A 174 5.54 27.40 -27.83
N VAL A 175 6.19 27.86 -28.89
CA VAL A 175 7.58 28.34 -28.83
C VAL A 175 7.51 29.86 -28.66
N ASP A 176 8.13 30.36 -27.61
CA ASP A 176 8.11 31.78 -27.27
C ASP A 176 9.15 32.58 -28.08
N CYS A 177 9.24 33.90 -27.88
CA CYS A 177 10.19 34.73 -28.64
C CYS A 177 11.66 34.56 -28.25
N LYS A 178 11.96 33.80 -27.18
CA LYS A 178 13.31 33.40 -26.78
C LYS A 178 13.66 32.00 -27.27
N ASN A 179 12.79 31.39 -28.06
CA ASN A 179 12.90 30.03 -28.57
C ASN A 179 12.77 28.96 -27.46
N ASP A 180 12.09 29.30 -26.35
CA ASP A 180 11.75 28.38 -25.27
C ASP A 180 10.35 27.77 -25.50
N THR A 181 10.22 26.47 -25.25
CA THR A 181 8.92 25.78 -25.32
C THR A 181 8.16 25.98 -24.01
N ILE A 182 7.05 26.73 -24.06
CA ILE A 182 6.13 26.90 -22.92
C ILE A 182 4.98 25.92 -23.10
N MET A 183 4.86 24.95 -22.18
CA MET A 183 3.86 23.88 -22.24
C MET A 183 2.95 23.91 -21.00
N LYS A 184 1.66 23.63 -21.20
CA LYS A 184 0.65 23.50 -20.15
C LYS A 184 -0.14 22.22 -20.35
N LYS A 185 -0.38 21.49 -19.25
CA LYS A 185 -1.21 20.29 -19.21
C LYS A 185 -2.62 20.68 -18.78
N VAL A 186 -3.63 20.18 -19.47
CA VAL A 186 -5.03 20.32 -19.09
C VAL A 186 -5.77 18.98 -19.16
N ILE A 187 -6.82 18.85 -18.37
CA ILE A 187 -7.63 17.64 -18.29
C ILE A 187 -8.99 17.92 -18.93
N VAL A 188 -9.38 17.11 -19.91
CA VAL A 188 -10.71 17.16 -20.54
C VAL A 188 -11.56 15.96 -20.10
N THR A 189 -12.86 16.18 -19.90
CA THR A 189 -13.82 15.18 -19.36
C THR A 189 -15.10 15.09 -20.18
N LEU A 190 -15.84 13.98 -20.05
CA LEU A 190 -17.06 13.68 -20.83
C LEU A 190 -18.30 14.56 -20.52
N SER A 191 -18.26 15.39 -19.49
CA SER A 191 -19.40 16.24 -19.12
C SER A 191 -19.36 17.58 -19.89
N SER A 192 -20.08 17.70 -21.02
CA SER A 192 -20.58 18.91 -21.75
C SER A 192 -19.67 20.16 -21.86
N PRO A 193 -19.60 20.84 -23.03
CA PRO A 193 -18.36 21.35 -23.61
C PRO A 193 -17.54 22.21 -22.63
N ASN A 194 -16.64 21.57 -21.89
CA ASN A 194 -15.68 22.28 -21.05
C ASN A 194 -14.73 23.03 -21.99
N ARG A 195 -15.04 24.31 -22.26
CA ARG A 195 -14.05 25.24 -22.82
C ARG A 195 -12.93 25.34 -21.81
N THR A 196 -11.88 24.59 -22.05
CA THR A 196 -10.70 24.66 -21.22
C THR A 196 -9.86 25.81 -21.75
N ASN A 197 -9.76 26.87 -20.95
CA ASN A 197 -9.09 28.10 -21.34
C ASN A 197 -7.59 28.02 -21.00
N VAL A 198 -6.73 28.06 -22.02
CA VAL A 198 -5.27 27.99 -21.86
C VAL A 198 -4.63 29.25 -22.44
N ASN A 199 -4.27 30.20 -21.59
CA ASN A 199 -3.66 31.45 -22.06
C ASN A 199 -2.13 31.36 -22.07
N PHE A 200 -1.50 31.97 -23.07
CA PHE A 200 -0.04 32.11 -23.19
C PHE A 200 0.38 33.58 -23.23
N ASN A 201 1.66 33.81 -22.94
CA ASN A 201 2.33 35.08 -23.16
C ASN A 201 3.54 34.79 -24.04
N TYR A 202 3.56 35.31 -25.27
CA TYR A 202 4.58 35.00 -26.26
C TYR A 202 5.94 35.63 -25.96
N CYS A 203 5.93 36.83 -25.37
CA CYS A 203 7.13 37.51 -24.90
C CYS A 203 6.87 38.00 -23.49
N SER A 204 7.07 37.12 -22.50
CA SER A 204 7.19 37.60 -21.14
C SER A 204 8.60 38.20 -20.96
N ASN A 205 8.67 39.53 -20.82
CA ASN A 205 9.91 40.21 -20.41
C ASN A 205 10.37 39.78 -19.02
N THR A 206 9.53 39.04 -18.29
CA THR A 206 9.84 38.36 -17.05
C THR A 206 9.59 36.87 -17.27
N PRO A 207 10.54 35.95 -17.00
CA PRO A 207 10.20 34.55 -16.75
C PRO A 207 8.96 34.50 -15.83
N PRO A 208 8.09 33.46 -15.86
CA PRO A 208 7.24 33.24 -14.70
C PRO A 208 8.19 33.19 -13.51
N SER A 209 8.17 34.24 -12.72
CA SER A 209 9.10 34.44 -11.63
C SER A 209 8.75 33.34 -10.64
N LEU A 210 9.57 32.30 -10.68
CA LEU A 210 9.40 31.14 -9.84
C LEU A 210 9.54 31.62 -8.41
N SER A 211 8.65 31.13 -7.56
CA SER A 211 8.81 31.37 -6.14
C SER A 211 10.11 30.72 -5.65
N THR A 212 10.73 31.32 -4.65
CA THR A 212 11.94 30.80 -4.02
C THR A 212 11.68 30.60 -2.55
N VAL A 213 12.29 29.59 -1.95
CA VAL A 213 12.37 29.48 -0.49
C VAL A 213 13.83 29.51 -0.09
N SER A 214 14.12 30.33 0.91
CA SER A 214 15.46 30.52 1.45
C SER A 214 15.42 30.69 2.96
N GLY A 215 16.55 30.52 3.62
CA GLY A 215 16.66 30.72 5.05
C GLY A 215 18.01 30.31 5.60
N THR A 216 18.09 30.25 6.92
CA THR A 216 19.29 29.86 7.66
C THR A 216 19.01 28.58 8.46
N VAL A 217 19.97 27.66 8.47
CA VAL A 217 19.92 26.45 9.29
C VAL A 217 20.68 26.72 10.58
N HIS A 218 19.96 26.77 11.70
CA HIS A 218 20.50 27.03 13.03
C HIS A 218 20.73 25.72 13.80
N THR A 219 21.90 25.59 14.41
CA THR A 219 22.30 24.50 15.33
C THR A 219 22.43 25.07 16.74
N GLY A 220 21.30 25.53 17.29
CA GLY A 220 21.26 26.30 18.53
C GLY A 220 21.65 27.77 18.30
N VAL A 221 22.69 28.25 18.98
CA VAL A 221 23.21 29.62 18.81
C VAL A 221 24.09 29.79 17.57
N ASN A 222 24.51 28.68 16.96
CA ASN A 222 25.35 28.65 15.77
C ASN A 222 24.52 28.39 14.51
N VAL A 223 25.17 28.50 13.36
CA VAL A 223 24.61 28.05 12.08
C VAL A 223 25.32 26.80 11.60
N ALA A 224 24.61 25.96 10.86
CA ALA A 224 25.20 24.77 10.26
C ALA A 224 26.34 25.16 9.30
N SER A 225 27.46 24.47 9.41
CA SER A 225 28.60 24.58 8.51
C SER A 225 28.47 23.61 7.32
N ASN A 226 27.77 22.48 7.48
CA ASN A 226 27.59 21.48 6.43
C ASN A 226 26.24 20.75 6.56
N ALA A 227 25.31 21.04 5.66
CA ALA A 227 23.97 20.47 5.66
C ALA A 227 23.40 20.34 4.25
N VAL A 228 22.42 19.45 4.10
CA VAL A 228 21.52 19.40 2.95
C VAL A 228 20.14 19.86 3.40
N VAL A 229 19.50 20.73 2.63
CA VAL A 229 18.09 21.07 2.81
C VAL A 229 17.28 20.46 1.68
N LEU A 230 16.33 19.60 2.03
CA LEU A 230 15.44 18.92 1.11
C LEU A 230 14.21 19.79 0.85
N LEU A 231 13.82 19.91 -0.42
CA LEU A 231 12.52 20.45 -0.82
C LEU A 231 11.54 19.28 -0.97
N ILE A 232 10.45 19.33 -0.21
CA ILE A 232 9.44 18.27 -0.16
C ILE A 232 8.15 18.82 -0.75
N LYS A 233 7.69 18.24 -1.87
CA LYS A 233 6.41 18.58 -2.50
C LYS A 233 5.29 17.92 -1.73
N ASN A 234 4.19 18.64 -1.51
CA ASN A 234 2.92 18.08 -1.10
C ASN A 234 1.92 18.13 -2.27
N ASP A 235 1.61 16.95 -2.81
CA ASP A 235 0.64 16.75 -3.89
C ASP A 235 -0.52 15.91 -3.36
N SER A 236 -1.62 16.56 -3.01
CA SER A 236 -2.82 15.88 -2.50
C SER A 236 -2.56 14.94 -1.30
N ASN A 237 -1.73 15.40 -0.34
CA ASN A 237 -1.23 14.66 0.83
C ASN A 237 -0.19 13.57 0.56
N ILE A 238 0.28 13.44 -0.68
CA ILE A 238 1.45 12.63 -1.01
C ILE A 238 2.68 13.54 -0.89
N LEU A 239 3.55 13.21 0.07
CA LEU A 239 4.81 13.93 0.29
C LEU A 239 5.95 13.23 -0.43
N SER A 240 6.71 13.97 -1.23
CA SER A 240 7.91 13.45 -1.92
C SER A 240 9.04 14.48 -1.92
N VAL A 241 10.27 14.00 -1.77
CA VAL A 241 11.47 14.83 -1.96
C VAL A 241 11.61 15.08 -3.47
N VAL A 242 11.68 16.35 -3.87
CA VAL A 242 11.73 16.74 -5.29
C VAL A 242 12.97 17.52 -5.68
N ASP A 243 13.67 18.13 -4.71
CA ASP A 243 14.91 18.86 -4.97
C ASP A 243 15.76 18.99 -3.68
N THR A 244 17.00 19.44 -3.84
CA THR A 244 17.90 19.82 -2.75
C THR A 244 18.35 21.27 -2.93
N ALA A 245 18.41 22.02 -1.82
CA ALA A 245 18.78 23.43 -1.86
C ALA A 245 20.29 23.63 -2.01
N GLN A 246 20.67 24.71 -2.68
CA GLN A 246 22.02 25.23 -2.60
C GLN A 246 22.28 25.65 -1.15
N PHE A 247 23.41 25.24 -0.59
CA PHE A 247 23.78 25.52 0.80
C PHE A 247 25.16 26.16 0.89
N GLN A 248 25.26 27.31 1.54
CA GLN A 248 26.52 28.00 1.75
C GLN A 248 26.51 28.78 3.07
N ALA A 249 27.51 28.54 3.91
CA ALA A 249 27.72 29.25 5.18
C ALA A 249 26.44 29.34 6.06
N GLY A 250 25.75 28.21 6.23
CA GLY A 250 24.52 28.14 7.03
C GLY A 250 23.25 28.57 6.33
N ARG A 251 23.35 29.17 5.14
CA ARG A 251 22.20 29.67 4.38
C ARG A 251 21.84 28.71 3.27
N TYR A 252 20.55 28.50 3.05
CA TYR A 252 20.04 27.71 1.95
C TYR A 252 19.12 28.53 1.04
N SER A 253 19.06 28.14 -0.23
CA SER A 253 18.09 28.68 -1.19
C SER A 253 17.74 27.62 -2.23
N VAL A 254 16.46 27.50 -2.54
CA VAL A 254 15.94 26.62 -3.59
C VAL A 254 14.77 27.28 -4.33
N THR A 255 14.72 27.05 -5.64
CA THR A 255 13.63 27.54 -6.49
C THR A 255 12.49 26.53 -6.47
N ILE A 256 11.26 27.00 -6.30
CA ILE A 256 10.07 26.16 -6.30
C ILE A 256 9.71 25.83 -7.76
N PRO A 257 9.74 24.55 -8.16
CA PRO A 257 9.57 24.16 -9.57
C PRO A 257 8.13 24.31 -10.06
N ASP A 258 7.14 24.21 -9.18
CA ASP A 258 5.73 24.40 -9.49
C ASP A 258 5.07 25.29 -8.42
N SER A 259 4.94 26.58 -8.73
CA SER A 259 4.37 27.58 -7.80
C SER A 259 2.87 27.39 -7.50
N SER A 260 2.20 26.44 -8.16
CA SER A 260 0.81 26.06 -7.88
C SER A 260 0.66 25.01 -6.78
N MET A 261 1.76 24.40 -6.35
CA MET A 261 1.80 23.33 -5.35
C MET A 261 2.25 23.87 -3.99
N THR A 262 2.07 23.05 -2.95
CA THR A 262 2.56 23.36 -1.60
C THR A 262 3.81 22.56 -1.29
N TYR A 263 4.68 23.12 -0.43
CA TYR A 263 6.00 22.56 -0.16
C TYR A 263 6.38 22.62 1.31
N MET A 264 7.39 21.85 1.68
CA MET A 264 8.05 21.89 2.98
C MET A 264 9.56 21.86 2.76
N VAL A 265 10.31 22.30 3.76
CA VAL A 265 11.78 22.24 3.76
C VAL A 265 12.26 21.50 4.99
N LYS A 266 13.25 20.61 4.82
CA LYS A 266 13.82 19.80 5.89
C LYS A 266 15.35 19.83 5.81
N ALA A 267 16.01 20.21 6.90
CA ALA A 267 17.47 20.17 7.00
C ALA A 267 17.96 18.84 7.58
N VAL A 268 19.07 18.35 7.02
CA VAL A 268 19.84 17.20 7.50
C VAL A 268 21.30 17.65 7.57
N LEU A 269 21.92 17.57 8.75
CA LEU A 269 23.36 17.82 8.85
C LEU A 269 24.12 16.69 8.16
N LEU A 270 25.29 17.01 7.58
CA LEU A 270 26.22 16.01 7.06
C LEU A 270 27.36 15.79 8.05
N SER A 271 28.06 14.65 7.96
CA SER A 271 29.12 14.25 8.89
C SER A 271 30.30 15.23 9.00
N GLY A 272 30.43 16.16 8.04
CA GLY A 272 31.42 17.24 8.12
C GLY A 272 31.00 18.41 9.02
N ASP A 273 29.77 18.44 9.54
CA ASP A 273 29.33 19.44 10.51
C ASP A 273 29.72 19.02 11.95
N PRO A 274 30.31 19.91 12.76
CA PRO A 274 30.66 19.59 14.15
C PRO A 274 29.47 19.14 15.02
N TYR A 275 28.25 19.54 14.65
CA TYR A 275 27.03 19.26 15.38
C TYR A 275 26.20 18.12 14.76
N TYR A 276 26.74 17.44 13.75
CA TYR A 276 26.07 16.35 13.01
C TYR A 276 25.39 15.32 13.93
N ALA A 277 26.09 14.87 14.98
CA ALA A 277 25.57 13.86 15.89
C ALA A 277 24.64 14.41 16.99
N SER A 278 24.56 15.73 17.15
CA SER A 278 23.85 16.39 18.25
C SER A 278 22.47 16.92 17.85
N PHE A 279 22.19 17.08 16.56
CA PHE A 279 20.93 17.63 16.06
C PHE A 279 20.24 16.65 15.11
N LEU A 280 18.93 16.51 15.29
CA LEU A 280 18.12 15.63 14.47
C LEU A 280 17.73 16.31 13.16
N PRO A 281 17.50 15.55 12.06
CA PRO A 281 16.83 16.08 10.88
C PRO A 281 15.54 16.81 11.24
N THR A 282 15.41 18.07 10.82
CA THR A 282 14.35 18.97 11.32
C THR A 282 13.75 19.78 10.16
N TYR A 283 12.43 19.95 10.17
CA TYR A 283 11.72 20.81 9.21
C TYR A 283 11.76 22.28 9.65
N SER A 284 11.40 23.20 8.76
CA SER A 284 11.21 24.62 9.15
C SER A 284 10.28 24.75 10.36
N ASP A 285 10.54 25.75 11.19
CA ASP A 285 9.85 26.02 12.47
C ASP A 285 10.04 24.94 13.54
N SER A 286 11.16 24.21 13.51
CA SER A 286 11.58 23.24 14.56
C SER A 286 10.72 21.98 14.67
N ALA A 287 10.03 21.59 13.60
CA ALA A 287 9.23 20.36 13.60
C ALA A 287 10.11 19.13 13.34
N LEU A 288 9.94 18.08 14.15
CA LEU A 288 10.64 16.79 14.00
C LEU A 288 9.96 15.85 13.00
N ASN A 289 8.65 16.03 12.78
CA ASN A 289 7.85 15.19 11.90
C ASN A 289 7.12 16.04 10.86
N TRP A 290 6.80 15.41 9.73
CA TRP A 290 6.13 16.06 8.62
C TRP A 290 4.76 16.63 9.00
N SER A 291 4.04 16.00 9.94
CA SER A 291 2.67 16.39 10.30
C SER A 291 2.61 17.72 11.04
N ASN A 292 3.68 18.10 11.75
CA ASN A 292 3.79 19.39 12.43
C ASN A 292 4.60 20.42 11.65
N ALA A 293 5.13 20.06 10.48
CA ALA A 293 6.01 20.93 9.72
C ALA A 293 5.24 22.03 8.99
N TYR A 294 5.88 23.20 8.85
CA TYR A 294 5.26 24.33 8.17
C TYR A 294 5.07 24.05 6.67
N VAL A 295 3.85 24.30 6.19
CA VAL A 295 3.49 24.18 4.77
C VAL A 295 3.67 25.53 4.09
N ILE A 296 4.63 25.60 3.17
CA ILE A 296 4.82 26.72 2.26
C ILE A 296 3.64 26.74 1.29
N PRO A 297 2.84 27.82 1.26
CA PRO A 297 1.64 27.89 0.44
C PRO A 297 1.99 28.05 -1.04
N ALA A 298 1.07 27.61 -1.90
CA ALA A 298 1.14 27.90 -3.33
C ALA A 298 1.08 29.42 -3.54
N SER A 299 2.11 29.97 -4.16
CA SER A 299 2.19 31.38 -4.51
C SER A 299 3.12 31.56 -5.70
N ASN A 300 2.83 32.53 -6.55
CA ASN A 300 3.65 32.89 -7.69
C ASN A 300 4.55 34.09 -7.35
N ASN A 301 5.76 34.16 -7.92
CA ASN A 301 6.69 35.28 -7.73
C ASN A 301 6.94 35.67 -6.27
N THR A 302 6.99 34.69 -5.38
CA THR A 302 7.13 34.97 -3.94
C THR A 302 8.42 34.39 -3.43
N THR A 303 9.20 35.21 -2.72
CA THR A 303 10.32 34.72 -1.92
C THR A 303 9.83 34.44 -0.51
N PHE A 304 9.84 33.16 -0.15
CA PHE A 304 9.59 32.71 1.21
C PHE A 304 10.91 32.67 1.99
N THR A 305 10.90 33.25 3.19
CA THR A 305 12.01 33.13 4.14
C THR A 305 11.62 32.19 5.26
N ARG A 306 12.29 31.05 5.39
CA ARG A 306 12.01 30.04 6.42
C ARG A 306 13.31 29.59 7.05
N ASP A 307 13.55 30.00 8.28
CA ASP A 307 14.71 29.50 9.02
C ASP A 307 14.39 28.11 9.59
N ILE A 308 15.40 27.26 9.62
CA ILE A 308 15.30 25.90 10.16
C ILE A 308 16.10 25.88 11.45
N HIS A 309 15.41 25.92 12.58
CA HIS A 309 16.01 25.76 13.90
C HIS A 309 16.04 24.28 14.23
N MET A 310 17.22 23.65 14.06
CA MET A 310 17.35 22.23 14.25
C MET A 310 17.12 21.85 15.72
N VAL A 311 16.44 20.73 15.94
CA VAL A 311 16.15 20.25 17.28
C VAL A 311 17.30 19.39 17.79
N ALA A 312 17.85 19.76 18.95
CA ALA A 312 18.95 19.04 19.58
C ALA A 312 18.47 17.75 20.25
N GLY A 313 19.21 16.65 20.05
CA GLY A 313 19.07 15.42 20.81
C GLY A 313 19.74 15.58 22.17
N THR A 314 19.01 15.32 23.25
CA THR A 314 19.57 15.36 24.60
C THR A 314 19.95 13.95 25.04
N ASN A 315 21.12 13.46 24.60
CA ASN A 315 21.62 12.15 24.99
C ASN A 315 22.65 12.26 26.12
N PRO A 316 22.31 11.88 27.37
CA PRO A 316 23.27 11.87 28.48
C PRO A 316 24.37 10.80 28.35
N GLY A 317 24.25 9.90 27.37
CA GLY A 317 25.09 8.71 27.24
C GLY A 317 24.63 7.58 28.16
N GLY A 318 25.07 6.36 27.87
CA GLY A 318 24.76 5.20 28.69
C GLY A 318 25.14 3.88 28.03
N PRO A 319 24.98 2.76 28.75
CA PRO A 319 25.47 1.46 28.30
C PRO A 319 24.53 0.73 27.33
N GLY A 320 23.31 1.23 27.12
CA GLY A 320 22.27 0.52 26.38
C GLY A 320 22.15 0.91 24.91
N PHE A 321 21.41 0.11 24.14
CA PHE A 321 21.01 0.44 22.79
C PHE A 321 19.59 -0.04 22.46
N ILE A 322 18.97 0.65 21.49
CA ILE A 322 17.71 0.23 20.86
C ILE A 322 17.98 -0.01 19.37
N GLY A 323 17.82 -1.24 18.93
CA GLY A 323 17.97 -1.68 17.55
C GLY A 323 16.72 -2.37 17.04
N GLY A 324 16.71 -2.59 15.73
CA GLY A 324 15.55 -3.17 15.07
C GLY A 324 15.67 -3.20 13.55
N ASN A 325 14.56 -3.53 12.89
CA ASN A 325 14.47 -3.62 11.45
C ASN A 325 13.25 -2.86 10.89
N VAL A 326 13.44 -2.24 9.73
CA VAL A 326 12.44 -1.51 8.96
C VAL A 326 12.23 -2.19 7.62
N GLY A 327 10.98 -2.43 7.25
CA GLY A 327 10.64 -3.00 5.95
C GLY A 327 9.19 -2.76 5.54
N LEU A 328 8.82 -3.25 4.35
CA LEU A 328 7.48 -3.11 3.82
C LEU A 328 6.51 -3.98 4.62
N GLY A 329 5.41 -3.40 5.10
CA GLY A 329 4.42 -4.18 5.82
C GLY A 329 3.58 -5.01 4.87
N ALA A 330 3.52 -6.32 5.11
CA ALA A 330 2.68 -7.25 4.36
C ALA A 330 1.32 -7.50 5.06
N ASN A 331 0.67 -6.47 5.61
CA ASN A 331 -0.71 -6.51 6.17
C ASN A 331 -1.12 -7.74 7.03
N LYS A 332 -0.17 -8.50 7.59
CA LYS A 332 -0.41 -9.63 8.48
C LYS A 332 0.65 -9.65 9.57
N THR A 333 0.15 -9.64 10.79
CA THR A 333 0.82 -9.73 12.09
C THR A 333 2.19 -10.42 12.07
N SER A 334 3.20 -9.64 12.47
CA SER A 334 4.50 -10.06 13.02
C SER A 334 5.68 -10.31 12.07
N ALA A 335 5.56 -10.17 10.75
CA ALA A 335 6.74 -10.17 9.87
C ALA A 335 6.92 -8.84 9.13
N VAL A 336 8.16 -8.32 9.15
CA VAL A 336 8.59 -7.18 8.34
C VAL A 336 8.93 -7.73 6.94
N GLY A 337 8.28 -7.22 5.90
CA GLY A 337 8.56 -7.58 4.50
C GLY A 337 9.85 -6.96 3.99
N ASP A 338 9.97 -6.76 2.68
CA ASP A 338 11.23 -6.33 2.04
C ASP A 338 11.88 -5.14 2.77
N PRO A 339 13.20 -5.18 3.02
CA PRO A 339 13.89 -4.18 3.84
C PRO A 339 13.80 -2.78 3.21
N VAL A 340 13.59 -1.76 4.05
CA VAL A 340 13.52 -0.37 3.62
C VAL A 340 14.67 0.43 4.24
N SER A 341 15.54 0.95 3.38
CA SER A 341 16.70 1.78 3.78
C SER A 341 16.35 3.26 3.90
N GLY A 342 17.13 3.97 4.71
CA GLY A 342 17.10 5.42 4.83
C GLY A 342 15.96 5.97 5.70
N ILE A 343 15.21 5.12 6.40
CA ILE A 343 14.16 5.57 7.32
C ILE A 343 14.79 6.12 8.58
N LEU A 344 14.43 7.36 8.93
CA LEU A 344 14.83 8.00 10.17
C LEU A 344 14.05 7.40 11.34
N VAL A 345 14.76 6.78 12.27
CA VAL A 345 14.19 6.24 13.51
C VAL A 345 14.72 7.06 14.69
N MET A 346 13.82 7.60 15.49
CA MET A 346 14.11 8.48 16.62
C MET A 346 13.76 7.79 17.93
N ALA A 347 14.59 7.99 18.94
CA ALA A 347 14.28 7.69 20.33
C ALA A 347 13.93 9.00 21.06
N LEU A 348 12.74 9.06 21.64
CA LEU A 348 12.25 10.19 22.41
C LEU A 348 12.04 9.80 23.87
N GLN A 349 12.25 10.72 24.78
CA GLN A 349 11.90 10.57 26.19
C GLN A 349 11.07 11.77 26.62
N ASN A 350 9.87 11.55 27.16
CA ASN A 350 8.92 12.62 27.50
C ASN A 350 8.66 13.57 26.32
N ASN A 351 8.49 13.03 25.11
CA ASN A 351 8.34 13.77 23.84
C ASN A 351 9.52 14.68 23.46
N LYS A 352 10.68 14.56 24.11
CA LYS A 352 11.92 15.24 23.73
C LYS A 352 12.85 14.28 23.00
N PRO A 353 13.47 14.67 21.89
CA PRO A 353 14.38 13.78 21.17
C PRO A 353 15.66 13.54 21.99
N VAL A 354 16.09 12.29 22.01
CA VAL A 354 17.33 11.86 22.66
C VAL A 354 18.39 11.59 21.61
N ALA A 355 18.10 10.68 20.69
CA ALA A 355 19.01 10.26 19.63
C ALA A 355 18.22 9.70 18.43
N TYR A 356 18.92 9.43 17.34
CA TYR A 356 18.32 8.86 16.12
C TYR A 356 19.31 7.95 15.39
N SER A 357 18.79 7.13 14.49
CA SER A 357 19.55 6.38 13.49
C SER A 357 18.78 6.39 12.18
N HIS A 358 19.45 6.05 11.08
CA HIS A 358 18.78 5.68 9.84
C HIS A 358 18.82 4.16 9.67
N SER A 359 17.85 3.60 8.95
CA SER A 359 17.91 2.20 8.53
C SER A 359 18.93 2.02 7.40
N ASP A 360 19.71 0.93 7.46
CA ASP A 360 20.69 0.55 6.44
C ASP A 360 20.03 -0.13 5.22
N ALA A 361 20.84 -0.64 4.28
CA ALA A 361 20.35 -1.31 3.07
C ALA A 361 19.57 -2.62 3.36
N GLN A 362 19.77 -3.20 4.54
CA GLN A 362 19.08 -4.38 5.03
C GLN A 362 17.90 -4.00 5.94
N GLY A 363 17.58 -2.71 6.06
CA GLY A 363 16.51 -2.20 6.90
C GLY A 363 16.88 -2.11 8.39
N ASN A 364 18.09 -2.49 8.78
CA ASN A 364 18.48 -2.49 10.20
C ASN A 364 18.82 -1.08 10.67
N PHE A 365 18.47 -0.77 11.91
CA PHE A 365 18.88 0.47 12.56
C PHE A 365 19.37 0.18 13.98
N LYS A 366 20.23 1.05 14.51
CA LYS A 366 20.72 0.94 15.88
C LYS A 366 20.99 2.31 16.49
N ILE A 367 20.33 2.60 17.61
CA ILE A 367 20.52 3.81 18.40
C ILE A 367 21.31 3.43 19.66
N GLU A 368 22.59 3.77 19.66
CA GLU A 368 23.54 3.38 20.71
C GLU A 368 23.74 4.48 21.76
N ASN A 369 24.48 4.12 22.82
CA ASN A 369 24.86 5.02 23.91
C ASN A 369 23.66 5.64 24.63
N LEU A 370 22.64 4.82 24.92
CA LEU A 370 21.44 5.24 25.62
C LEU A 370 21.55 4.92 27.12
N ALA A 371 21.12 5.86 27.96
CA ALA A 371 20.93 5.62 29.38
C ALA A 371 19.78 4.63 29.62
N TYR A 372 19.72 4.04 30.81
CA TYR A 372 18.54 3.30 31.24
C TYR A 372 17.33 4.24 31.39
N GLY A 373 16.16 3.74 31.04
CA GLY A 373 14.92 4.50 30.98
C GLY A 373 13.99 4.01 29.89
N THR A 374 12.80 4.61 29.85
CA THR A 374 11.80 4.33 28.82
C THR A 374 11.90 5.36 27.71
N TYR A 375 11.89 4.88 26.46
CA TYR A 375 11.98 5.65 25.24
C TYR A 375 10.81 5.32 24.32
N THR A 376 10.17 6.34 23.79
CA THR A 376 9.22 6.21 22.68
C THR A 376 10.02 6.18 21.38
N VAL A 377 9.90 5.07 20.64
CA VAL A 377 10.52 4.91 19.33
C VAL A 377 9.54 5.37 18.25
N TYR A 378 10.00 6.28 17.40
CA TYR A 378 9.21 6.86 16.32
C TYR A 378 9.97 6.77 15.00
N ALA A 379 9.37 6.17 13.98
CA ALA A 379 9.90 6.16 12.62
C ALA A 379 9.26 7.28 11.77
N GLU A 380 10.09 8.16 11.22
CA GLU A 380 9.66 9.28 10.39
C GLU A 380 9.62 8.87 8.91
N VAL A 381 8.40 8.78 8.37
CA VAL A 381 8.14 8.49 6.96
C VAL A 381 7.21 9.56 6.39
N LEU A 382 7.63 10.17 5.29
CA LEU A 382 6.92 11.28 4.65
C LEU A 382 5.47 10.90 4.29
N GLY A 383 4.52 11.71 4.77
CA GLY A 383 3.09 11.58 4.42
C GLY A 383 2.42 10.32 4.98
N LYS A 384 3.06 9.63 5.93
CA LYS A 384 2.52 8.46 6.61
C LYS A 384 2.38 8.74 8.10
N ALA A 385 1.19 8.50 8.64
CA ALA A 385 0.99 8.52 10.09
C ALA A 385 1.75 7.34 10.71
N THR A 386 2.43 7.59 11.83
CA THR A 386 3.27 6.60 12.50
C THR A 386 2.69 6.25 13.88
N SER A 387 2.45 4.96 14.12
CA SER A 387 2.24 4.42 15.47
C SER A 387 3.58 4.13 16.12
N THR A 388 3.77 4.57 17.37
CA THR A 388 5.01 4.41 18.13
C THR A 388 4.98 3.17 19.03
N VAL A 389 6.15 2.78 19.53
CA VAL A 389 6.28 1.80 20.62
C VAL A 389 7.17 2.35 21.73
N ASP A 390 6.85 2.04 22.98
CA ASP A 390 7.69 2.35 24.12
C ASP A 390 8.63 1.18 24.43
N VAL A 391 9.91 1.50 24.63
CA VAL A 391 10.99 0.56 24.91
C VAL A 391 11.65 0.95 26.22
N THR A 392 11.76 0.02 27.17
CA THR A 392 12.43 0.27 28.45
C THR A 392 13.77 -0.44 28.50
N LEU A 393 14.83 0.34 28.71
CA LEU A 393 16.18 -0.18 28.98
C LEU A 393 16.44 -0.17 30.49
N SER A 394 16.92 -1.28 31.03
CA SER A 394 17.26 -1.43 32.45
C SER A 394 18.57 -2.21 32.62
N VAL A 395 18.98 -2.45 33.87
CA VAL A 395 20.15 -3.29 34.16
C VAL A 395 19.91 -4.74 33.69
N GLU A 396 18.67 -5.22 33.81
CA GLU A 396 18.24 -6.57 33.44
C GLU A 396 18.00 -6.72 31.94
N ALA A 397 17.57 -5.65 31.27
CA ALA A 397 17.38 -5.57 29.82
C ALA A 397 18.07 -4.33 29.24
N PRO A 398 19.41 -4.31 29.18
CA PRO A 398 20.16 -3.11 28.79
C PRO A 398 20.06 -2.82 27.29
N ASN A 399 19.71 -3.82 26.49
CA ASN A 399 19.74 -3.78 25.03
C ASN A 399 18.52 -4.47 24.44
N THR A 400 18.09 -4.03 23.27
CA THR A 400 17.10 -4.74 22.46
C THR A 400 17.35 -4.55 20.98
N ASP A 401 17.16 -5.60 20.18
CA ASP A 401 17.10 -5.56 18.70
C ASP A 401 15.68 -5.91 18.20
N ALA A 402 14.70 -5.90 19.11
CA ALA A 402 13.36 -6.42 18.85
C ALA A 402 12.42 -5.41 18.18
N VAL A 403 12.83 -4.16 17.97
CA VAL A 403 11.93 -3.16 17.39
C VAL A 403 11.68 -3.49 15.92
N LYS A 404 10.42 -3.55 15.54
CA LYS A 404 9.99 -3.72 14.14
C LYS A 404 9.23 -2.48 13.68
N VAL A 405 9.55 -2.03 12.48
CA VAL A 405 8.86 -0.95 11.79
C VAL A 405 8.36 -1.49 10.46
N ALA A 406 7.04 -1.48 10.25
CA ALA A 406 6.46 -1.79 8.96
C ALA A 406 5.91 -0.54 8.29
N VAL A 407 6.36 -0.29 7.06
CA VAL A 407 5.88 0.79 6.20
C VAL A 407 4.80 0.22 5.27
N ASN A 408 3.56 0.67 5.45
CA ASN A 408 2.40 0.27 4.65
C ASN A 408 1.93 1.40 3.74
N SER A 409 1.04 1.07 2.80
CA SER A 409 0.36 2.07 1.97
C SER A 409 -0.49 3.06 2.79
N SER A 410 -1.01 2.64 3.94
CA SER A 410 -1.87 3.46 4.82
C SER A 410 -1.14 4.19 5.96
N GLY A 411 0.08 3.78 6.32
CA GLY A 411 0.79 4.32 7.48
C GLY A 411 2.02 3.51 7.88
N VAL A 412 2.63 3.87 9.00
CA VAL A 412 3.76 3.17 9.61
C VAL A 412 3.33 2.60 10.95
N THR A 413 3.65 1.33 11.19
CA THR A 413 3.40 0.68 12.48
C THR A 413 4.71 0.25 13.09
N THR A 414 4.96 0.65 14.34
CA THR A 414 6.12 0.23 15.12
C THR A 414 5.69 -0.63 16.31
N TRP A 415 6.36 -1.76 16.55
CA TRP A 415 6.08 -2.64 17.68
C TRP A 415 7.37 -3.34 18.16
N LEU A 416 7.30 -3.99 19.32
CA LEU A 416 8.33 -4.89 19.82
C LEU A 416 7.98 -6.33 19.42
N GLU A 417 8.88 -6.99 18.70
CA GLU A 417 8.82 -8.43 18.47
C GLU A 417 9.34 -9.14 19.72
N THR A 418 8.44 -9.46 20.65
CA THR A 418 8.80 -10.27 21.81
C THR A 418 8.97 -11.71 21.35
N THR A 419 10.17 -12.29 21.51
CA THR A 419 10.45 -13.72 21.28
C THR A 419 9.80 -14.65 22.34
N GLY A 420 8.71 -14.20 22.98
CA GLY A 420 8.13 -14.79 24.19
C GLY A 420 6.64 -15.09 24.10
N ILE A 421 6.10 -15.27 22.90
CA ILE A 421 4.82 -15.96 22.72
C ILE A 421 5.16 -17.24 22.00
N GLU A 422 5.09 -18.38 22.68
CA GLU A 422 5.02 -19.67 22.01
C GLU A 422 3.89 -19.55 20.97
N SER A 423 4.25 -19.63 19.69
CA SER A 423 3.25 -19.67 18.64
C SER A 423 2.53 -21.01 18.78
N TYR A 424 1.45 -21.01 19.56
CA TYR A 424 0.58 -22.18 19.61
C TYR A 424 0.04 -22.42 18.21
N GLU A 425 0.28 -23.61 17.66
CA GLU A 425 -0.37 -23.98 16.42
C GLU A 425 -1.90 -24.02 16.64
N MET A 426 -2.66 -23.56 15.66
CA MET A 426 -4.11 -23.71 15.74
C MET A 426 -4.51 -25.15 15.44
N PHE A 427 -5.48 -25.67 16.18
CA PHE A 427 -6.09 -26.96 15.83
C PHE A 427 -6.72 -26.91 14.45
N ALA A 428 -6.44 -27.92 13.62
CA ALA A 428 -6.93 -27.97 12.24
C ALA A 428 -8.45 -28.21 12.16
N ALA A 429 -9.05 -28.89 13.15
CA ALA A 429 -10.48 -29.21 13.14
C ALA A 429 -11.03 -29.54 14.55
N ILE A 430 -11.37 -28.52 15.34
CA ILE A 430 -12.13 -28.73 16.58
C ILE A 430 -13.62 -28.63 16.26
N LYS A 431 -14.41 -29.59 16.74
CA LYS A 431 -15.88 -29.56 16.68
C LYS A 431 -16.44 -29.55 18.08
N ALA A 432 -17.47 -28.74 18.31
CA ALA A 432 -18.19 -28.76 19.57
C ALA A 432 -19.69 -28.89 19.29
N PHE A 433 -20.34 -29.88 19.91
CA PHE A 433 -21.76 -30.16 19.71
C PHE A 433 -22.43 -30.73 20.97
N PRO A 434 -23.74 -30.50 21.17
CA PRO A 434 -24.57 -29.62 20.35
C PRO A 434 -24.23 -28.14 20.57
N ASN A 435 -24.37 -27.33 19.51
CA ASN A 435 -24.33 -25.88 19.58
C ASN A 435 -25.55 -25.36 18.78
N PRO A 436 -26.60 -24.83 19.42
CA PRO A 436 -26.67 -24.45 20.84
C PRO A 436 -26.69 -25.62 21.84
N VAL A 437 -26.14 -25.41 23.04
CA VAL A 437 -26.07 -26.39 24.14
C VAL A 437 -27.14 -26.11 25.20
N ASN A 438 -27.74 -27.17 25.74
CA ASN A 438 -28.55 -27.09 26.97
C ASN A 438 -27.65 -27.43 28.17
N ASP A 439 -27.34 -28.70 28.42
CA ASP A 439 -26.68 -29.09 29.68
C ASP A 439 -25.26 -29.60 29.48
N LEU A 440 -25.01 -30.39 28.43
CA LEU A 440 -23.72 -31.01 28.16
C LEU A 440 -23.30 -30.76 26.72
N MET A 441 -22.03 -30.39 26.54
CA MET A 441 -21.40 -30.22 25.24
C MET A 441 -20.20 -31.15 25.08
N THR A 442 -20.10 -31.83 23.95
CA THR A 442 -18.90 -32.61 23.58
C THR A 442 -18.01 -31.78 22.66
N VAL A 443 -16.73 -31.71 22.99
CA VAL A 443 -15.67 -31.08 22.21
C VAL A 443 -14.77 -32.19 21.64
N GLN A 444 -14.74 -32.34 20.33
CA GLN A 444 -13.86 -33.24 19.60
C GLN A 444 -12.66 -32.47 19.07
N PHE A 445 -11.45 -32.92 19.39
CA PHE A 445 -10.21 -32.20 19.09
C PHE A 445 -9.69 -32.45 17.67
N GLY A 446 -10.14 -33.53 17.03
CA GLY A 446 -9.69 -33.94 15.69
C GLY A 446 -8.34 -34.68 15.69
N GLU A 447 -7.66 -34.71 16.83
CA GLU A 447 -6.44 -35.48 17.13
C GLU A 447 -6.46 -35.90 18.61
N GLU A 448 -5.65 -36.88 18.98
CA GLU A 448 -5.50 -37.29 20.39
C GLU A 448 -4.61 -36.30 21.14
N LEU A 449 -5.09 -35.76 22.27
CA LEU A 449 -4.35 -34.80 23.09
C LEU A 449 -3.77 -35.51 24.31
N ASN A 450 -2.44 -35.47 24.44
CA ASN A 450 -1.72 -36.03 25.59
C ASN A 450 -2.06 -35.27 26.89
N VAL A 451 -2.03 -33.94 26.84
CA VAL A 451 -2.43 -33.05 27.93
C VAL A 451 -3.06 -31.78 27.34
N ALA A 452 -4.22 -31.40 27.85
CA ALA A 452 -4.94 -30.20 27.46
C ALA A 452 -5.72 -29.61 28.64
N THR A 453 -5.84 -28.28 28.65
CA THR A 453 -6.74 -27.53 29.53
C THR A 453 -7.87 -26.96 28.70
N LEU A 454 -9.10 -27.27 29.08
CA LEU A 454 -10.32 -26.73 28.49
C LEU A 454 -10.92 -25.70 29.46
N SER A 455 -11.19 -24.50 28.98
CA SER A 455 -11.78 -23.42 29.79
C SER A 455 -13.06 -22.89 29.12
N ILE A 456 -14.13 -22.71 29.90
CA ILE A 456 -15.33 -21.96 29.48
C ILE A 456 -15.14 -20.51 29.92
N ILE A 457 -15.30 -19.58 28.99
CA ILE A 457 -15.04 -18.15 29.18
C ILE A 457 -16.31 -17.39 28.78
N ASP A 458 -16.73 -16.43 29.62
CA ASP A 458 -17.86 -15.55 29.27
C ASP A 458 -17.45 -14.44 28.29
N ILE A 459 -18.43 -13.63 27.85
CA ILE A 459 -18.18 -12.52 26.90
C ILE A 459 -17.30 -11.39 27.46
N THR A 460 -17.07 -11.35 28.77
CA THR A 460 -16.18 -10.37 29.42
C THR A 460 -14.74 -10.86 29.51
N GLY A 461 -14.48 -12.11 29.11
CA GLY A 461 -13.17 -12.74 29.19
C GLY A 461 -12.91 -13.45 30.53
N LYS A 462 -13.90 -13.56 31.41
CA LYS A 462 -13.76 -14.26 32.69
C LYS A 462 -13.88 -15.77 32.48
N VAL A 463 -12.92 -16.53 33.01
CA VAL A 463 -12.98 -18.00 33.05
C VAL A 463 -14.03 -18.43 34.09
N ILE A 464 -15.04 -19.16 33.62
CA ILE A 464 -16.18 -19.63 34.40
C ILE A 464 -15.94 -21.05 34.92
N ALA A 465 -15.35 -21.91 34.09
CA ALA A 465 -15.02 -23.29 34.44
C ALA A 465 -13.75 -23.71 33.70
N GLU A 466 -13.02 -24.67 34.29
CA GLU A 466 -11.80 -25.24 33.71
C GLU A 466 -11.77 -26.75 33.96
N GLN A 467 -11.26 -27.51 32.99
CA GLN A 467 -11.15 -28.96 33.01
C GLN A 467 -9.86 -29.40 32.36
N HIS A 468 -9.10 -30.27 33.04
CA HIS A 468 -7.93 -30.92 32.47
C HIS A 468 -8.32 -32.22 31.77
N VAL A 469 -7.71 -32.46 30.62
CA VAL A 469 -7.93 -33.63 29.77
C VAL A 469 -6.57 -34.26 29.46
N GLU A 470 -6.49 -35.57 29.63
CA GLU A 470 -5.29 -36.34 29.34
C GLU A 470 -5.64 -37.53 28.44
N ASN A 471 -4.77 -37.79 27.46
CA ASN A 471 -4.84 -38.89 26.51
C ASN A 471 -6.25 -39.12 25.95
N SER A 472 -6.86 -38.07 25.37
CA SER A 472 -8.22 -38.14 24.85
C SER A 472 -8.39 -37.46 23.48
N PHE A 473 -9.30 -37.99 22.68
CA PHE A 473 -9.70 -37.44 21.38
C PHE A 473 -10.88 -36.46 21.49
N GLU A 474 -11.63 -36.53 22.60
CA GLU A 474 -12.76 -35.65 22.89
C GLU A 474 -12.95 -35.45 24.40
N SER A 475 -13.74 -34.45 24.78
CA SER A 475 -14.10 -34.21 26.17
C SER A 475 -15.49 -33.59 26.28
N THR A 476 -16.17 -33.86 27.39
CA THR A 476 -17.49 -33.28 27.68
C THR A 476 -17.36 -32.17 28.71
N LEU A 477 -18.03 -31.04 28.45
CA LEU A 477 -18.12 -29.89 29.33
C LEU A 477 -19.57 -29.67 29.76
N SER A 478 -19.77 -29.34 31.05
CA SER A 478 -21.09 -29.03 31.60
C SER A 478 -21.41 -27.54 31.51
N PHE A 479 -22.60 -27.25 30.99
CA PHE A 479 -23.24 -25.95 30.89
C PHE A 479 -24.49 -25.84 31.78
N GLU A 480 -24.81 -26.86 32.56
CA GLU A 480 -26.06 -27.01 33.32
C GLU A 480 -26.37 -25.82 34.24
N ASN A 481 -25.34 -25.22 34.86
CA ASN A 481 -25.47 -24.10 35.79
C ASN A 481 -25.11 -22.74 35.17
N LEU A 482 -25.02 -22.65 33.84
CA LEU A 482 -24.68 -21.42 33.14
C LEU A 482 -25.93 -20.72 32.59
N GLU A 483 -25.99 -19.39 32.73
CA GLU A 483 -27.08 -18.59 32.19
C GLU A 483 -27.11 -18.67 30.65
N SER A 484 -28.30 -18.57 30.05
CA SER A 484 -28.47 -18.50 28.59
C SER A 484 -27.67 -17.32 28.03
N GLY A 485 -26.81 -17.59 27.04
CA GLY A 485 -25.83 -16.61 26.59
C GLY A 485 -24.80 -17.15 25.61
N SER A 486 -23.88 -16.29 25.18
CA SER A 486 -22.72 -16.68 24.38
C SER A 486 -21.52 -16.93 25.29
N TYR A 487 -20.80 -18.02 25.05
CA TYR A 487 -19.57 -18.40 25.74
C TYR A 487 -18.48 -18.73 24.72
N LEU A 488 -17.22 -18.68 25.15
CA LEU A 488 -16.08 -19.19 24.41
C LEU A 488 -15.55 -20.42 25.15
N ILE A 489 -15.27 -21.48 24.40
CA ILE A 489 -14.48 -22.62 24.91
C ILE A 489 -13.07 -22.45 24.37
N LYS A 490 -12.10 -22.32 25.28
CA LYS A 490 -10.68 -22.31 24.95
C LYS A 490 -10.09 -23.69 25.25
N ILE A 491 -9.31 -24.23 24.33
CA ILE A 491 -8.52 -25.46 24.50
C ILE A 491 -7.05 -25.05 24.39
N GLU A 492 -6.24 -25.46 25.35
CA GLU A 492 -4.83 -25.12 25.41
C GLU A 492 -4.00 -26.37 25.71
N THR A 493 -3.00 -26.61 24.88
CA THR A 493 -1.94 -27.59 25.12
C THR A 493 -0.60 -26.85 25.10
N PRO A 494 0.52 -27.49 25.51
CA PRO A 494 1.84 -26.86 25.41
C PRO A 494 2.23 -26.41 24.00
N ALA A 495 1.59 -26.93 22.95
CA ALA A 495 1.96 -26.64 21.55
C ALA A 495 0.82 -26.04 20.72
N LYS A 496 -0.43 -26.13 21.16
CA LYS A 496 -1.61 -25.74 20.38
C LYS A 496 -2.66 -25.00 21.20
N THR A 497 -3.38 -24.11 20.55
CA THR A 497 -4.54 -23.44 21.13
C THR A 497 -5.71 -23.43 20.17
N GLY A 498 -6.92 -23.50 20.71
CA GLY A 498 -8.16 -23.43 19.93
C GLY A 498 -9.23 -22.69 20.70
N VAL A 499 -10.05 -21.90 20.00
CA VAL A 499 -11.18 -21.18 20.61
C VAL A 499 -12.42 -21.42 19.77
N ILE A 500 -13.51 -21.85 20.41
CA ILE A 500 -14.82 -22.02 19.78
C ILE A 500 -15.85 -21.17 20.50
N ARG A 501 -16.67 -20.44 19.73
CA ARG A 501 -17.86 -19.77 20.25
C ARG A 501 -19.05 -20.74 20.35
N VAL A 502 -19.72 -20.71 21.48
CA VAL A 502 -20.87 -21.56 21.81
C VAL A 502 -22.03 -20.71 22.31
N VAL A 503 -23.26 -21.16 22.04
CA VAL A 503 -24.49 -20.54 22.54
C VAL A 503 -25.17 -21.50 23.52
N LYS A 504 -25.42 -21.06 24.74
CA LYS A 504 -26.22 -21.76 25.76
C LYS A 504 -27.67 -21.28 25.67
N GLN A 505 -28.61 -22.22 25.57
CA GLN A 505 -30.05 -21.97 25.58
C GLN A 505 -30.66 -22.09 26.97
#